data_AF-A0A9E6EVZ3-F1
#
_entry.id   AF-A0A9E6EVZ3-F1
#
_cell.length_a   1.000
_cell.length_b   1.000
_cell.length_c   1.000
_cell.angle_alpha   90.00
_cell.angle_beta   90.00
_cell.angle_gamma   90.00
#
_symmetry.space_group_name_H-M   'P 1'
#
loop_
_entity.id
_entity.type
_entity.pdbx_description
1 polymer ?
#
loop_
_entity_poly.entity_id
_entity_poly.type
_entity_poly.pdbx_seq_one_letter_code
_entity_poly.pdbx_strand_id
1 'polypeptide(L)'
;RKSNRAGGIEGSMSSGQTIHLRAAMKPISSLLTPLNSFDSETLQPTLSRFERSDTCAVPAAGVVAEAMVSTVIANAILEKFGGDHLAEIQDRVARHQESTRNAFSV
;
A
#
# COMPACT_ATOMS: atom_id res chain seq x y z
N ARG A 1 -6.03 -6.63 21.89
CA ARG A 1 -5.86 -8.09 21.64
C ARG A 1 -4.52 -8.57 22.18
N LYS A 2 -4.30 -9.88 22.34
CA LYS A 2 -3.00 -10.42 22.78
C LYS A 2 -1.91 -10.38 21.69
N SER A 3 -2.29 -10.44 20.41
CA SER A 3 -1.35 -10.31 19.27
C SER A 3 -2.04 -9.74 18.02
N ASN A 4 -1.25 -9.35 17.01
CA ASN A 4 -1.72 -8.78 15.74
C ASN A 4 -1.22 -9.57 14.52
N ARG A 5 -1.35 -10.91 14.55
CA ARG A 5 -0.85 -11.79 13.46
C ARG A 5 -1.60 -11.62 12.14
N ALA A 6 -2.87 -11.19 12.21
CA ALA A 6 -3.68 -10.88 11.03
C ALA A 6 -3.28 -9.55 10.37
N GLY A 7 -2.34 -8.79 10.93
CA GLY A 7 -1.85 -7.55 10.35
C GLY A 7 -2.91 -6.45 10.31
N GLY A 8 -3.80 -6.41 11.30
CA GLY A 8 -4.83 -5.39 11.42
C GLY A 8 -6.09 -5.63 10.57
N ILE A 9 -6.13 -6.64 9.71
CA ILE A 9 -7.27 -6.94 8.84
C ILE A 9 -7.85 -8.32 9.15
N GLU A 10 -9.15 -8.40 9.38
CA GLU A 10 -9.89 -9.66 9.58
C GLU A 10 -11.20 -9.62 8.81
N GLY A 11 -11.49 -10.68 8.05
CA GLY A 11 -12.69 -10.72 7.21
C GLY A 11 -12.79 -9.53 6.25
N SER A 12 -11.65 -9.08 5.73
CA SER A 12 -11.52 -7.89 4.86
C SER A 12 -11.91 -6.55 5.51
N MET A 13 -12.00 -6.50 6.84
CA MET A 13 -12.30 -5.29 7.60
C MET A 13 -11.17 -4.92 8.55
N SER A 14 -11.01 -3.62 8.81
CA SER A 14 -10.09 -3.14 9.83
C SER A 14 -10.52 -3.61 11.22
N SER A 15 -9.61 -4.30 11.91
CA SER A 15 -9.85 -4.87 13.24
C SER A 15 -9.62 -3.89 14.41
N GLY A 16 -9.21 -2.66 14.12
CA GLY A 16 -8.78 -1.67 15.11
C GLY A 16 -7.36 -1.86 15.65
N GLN A 17 -6.62 -2.87 15.19
CA GLN A 17 -5.17 -2.98 15.41
C GLN A 17 -4.40 -2.28 14.29
N THR A 18 -3.09 -2.04 14.47
CA THR A 18 -2.22 -1.49 13.43
C THR A 18 -2.29 -2.33 12.16
N ILE A 19 -2.55 -1.70 11.02
CA ILE A 19 -2.52 -2.39 9.73
C ILE A 19 -1.05 -2.61 9.35
N HIS A 20 -0.65 -3.87 9.20
CA HIS A 20 0.69 -4.25 8.76
C HIS A 20 0.62 -4.78 7.34
N LEU A 21 1.34 -4.13 6.42
CA LEU A 21 1.48 -4.55 5.04
C LEU A 21 2.96 -4.88 4.76
N ARG A 22 3.20 -5.88 3.91
CA ARG A 22 4.52 -6.20 3.37
C ARG A 22 4.42 -6.27 1.86
N ALA A 23 5.37 -5.65 1.19
CA ALA A 23 5.51 -5.68 -0.26
C ALA A 23 6.86 -6.31 -0.64
N ALA A 24 6.87 -7.06 -1.73
CA ALA A 24 8.08 -7.60 -2.32
C ALA A 24 8.42 -6.80 -3.58
N MET A 25 9.60 -6.16 -3.59
CA MET A 25 10.10 -5.40 -4.72
C MET A 25 11.21 -6.20 -5.40
N LYS A 26 11.03 -6.54 -6.68
CA LYS A 26 12.13 -7.10 -7.49
C LYS A 26 13.21 -6.03 -7.68
N PRO A 27 14.49 -6.41 -7.87
CA PRO A 27 15.49 -5.48 -8.38
C PRO A 27 15.00 -4.85 -9.69
N ILE A 28 14.88 -3.51 -9.70
CA ILE A 28 14.33 -2.79 -10.86
C ILE A 28 15.41 -2.35 -11.84
N SER A 29 16.66 -2.26 -11.37
CA SER A 29 17.77 -1.72 -12.13
C SER A 29 18.30 -2.74 -13.14
N SER A 30 18.50 -2.29 -14.37
CA SER A 30 19.23 -3.03 -15.40
C SER A 30 20.69 -3.23 -14.96
N LEU A 31 21.23 -4.41 -15.18
CA LEU A 31 22.61 -4.70 -14.79
C LEU A 31 23.61 -4.03 -15.73
N LEU A 32 24.74 -3.56 -15.16
CA LEU A 32 25.88 -3.07 -15.95
C LEU A 32 26.48 -4.17 -16.83
N THR A 33 26.51 -5.41 -16.33
CA THR A 33 26.74 -6.59 -17.16
C THR A 33 25.43 -6.91 -17.85
N PRO A 34 25.30 -6.65 -19.16
CA PRO A 34 24.03 -6.80 -19.85
C PRO A 34 23.61 -8.27 -19.92
N LEU A 35 22.30 -8.50 -19.89
CA LEU A 35 21.68 -9.81 -20.02
C LEU A 35 21.26 -10.06 -21.48
N ASN A 36 21.06 -11.33 -21.84
CA ASN A 36 20.56 -11.69 -23.16
C ASN A 36 19.11 -11.21 -23.35
N SER A 37 18.83 -10.64 -24.51
CA SER A 37 17.53 -10.13 -24.93
C SER A 37 17.32 -10.34 -26.44
N PHE A 38 16.29 -9.73 -27.01
CA PHE A 38 16.06 -9.70 -28.46
C PHE A 38 15.52 -8.34 -28.89
N ASP A 39 15.83 -7.95 -30.11
CA ASP A 39 15.30 -6.73 -30.72
C ASP A 39 13.87 -6.97 -31.25
N SER A 40 12.91 -6.14 -30.88
CA SER A 40 11.50 -6.37 -31.19
C SER A 40 11.11 -6.13 -32.66
N GLU A 41 11.92 -5.39 -33.42
CA GLU A 41 11.65 -5.10 -34.84
C GLU A 41 12.26 -6.17 -35.75
N THR A 42 13.49 -6.59 -35.46
CA THR A 42 14.28 -7.54 -36.26
C THR A 42 14.18 -8.98 -35.77
N LEU A 43 13.70 -9.18 -34.53
CA LEU A 43 13.61 -10.47 -33.83
C LEU A 43 14.97 -11.18 -33.68
N GLN A 44 16.08 -10.44 -33.79
CA GLN A 44 17.43 -10.98 -33.63
C GLN A 44 17.90 -10.90 -32.16
N PRO A 45 18.77 -11.83 -31.72
CA PRO A 45 19.38 -11.76 -30.40
C PRO A 45 20.17 -10.47 -30.20
N THR A 46 19.99 -9.82 -29.04
CA THR A 46 20.73 -8.62 -28.65
C THR A 46 20.98 -8.61 -27.14
N LEU A 47 21.74 -7.64 -26.66
CA LEU A 47 22.01 -7.45 -25.24
C LEU A 47 21.05 -6.42 -24.63
N SER A 48 20.70 -6.58 -23.36
CA SER A 48 19.81 -5.67 -22.65
C SER A 48 20.44 -4.28 -22.50
N ARG A 49 19.63 -3.23 -22.67
CA ARG A 49 20.08 -1.85 -22.45
C ARG A 49 20.16 -1.50 -20.96
N PHE A 50 21.15 -0.69 -20.62
CA PHE A 50 21.27 -0.08 -19.31
C PHE A 50 20.48 1.23 -19.26
N GLU A 51 19.53 1.35 -18.33
CA GLU A 51 18.60 2.48 -18.23
C GLU A 51 18.77 3.27 -16.93
N ARG A 52 19.14 2.61 -15.82
CA ARG A 52 19.27 3.24 -14.50
C ARG A 52 20.40 2.61 -13.69
N SER A 53 20.99 3.39 -12.80
CA SER A 53 22.24 3.03 -12.09
C SER A 53 22.08 2.81 -10.58
N ASP A 54 20.89 2.99 -10.01
CA ASP A 54 20.66 2.69 -8.60
C ASP A 54 20.80 1.20 -8.31
N THR A 55 21.42 0.87 -7.18
CA THR A 55 21.62 -0.51 -6.73
C THR A 55 20.42 -1.04 -5.93
N CYS A 56 19.71 -0.15 -5.21
CA CYS A 56 18.55 -0.49 -4.42
C CYS A 56 17.56 0.68 -4.37
N ALA A 57 16.31 0.42 -4.74
CA ALA A 57 15.21 1.37 -4.66
C ALA A 57 14.15 0.99 -3.61
N VAL A 58 14.41 -0.01 -2.76
CA VAL A 58 13.48 -0.48 -1.73
C VAL A 58 13.07 0.63 -0.75
N PRO A 59 13.97 1.50 -0.25
CA PRO A 59 13.57 2.59 0.63
C PRO A 59 12.58 3.57 -0.03
N ALA A 60 12.83 3.95 -1.29
CA ALA A 60 11.94 4.83 -2.04
C ALA A 60 10.61 4.15 -2.35
N ALA A 61 10.61 2.84 -2.66
CA ALA A 61 9.40 2.07 -2.86
C ALA A 61 8.55 1.97 -1.58
N GLY A 62 9.16 2.03 -0.38
CA GLY A 62 8.44 2.13 0.89
C GLY A 62 7.57 3.38 0.97
N VAL A 63 8.12 4.54 0.61
CA VAL A 63 7.38 5.82 0.58
C VAL A 63 6.24 5.76 -0.44
N VAL A 64 6.49 5.18 -1.62
CA VAL A 64 5.43 4.97 -2.63
C VAL A 64 4.34 4.05 -2.08
N ALA A 65 4.70 2.95 -1.42
CA ALA A 65 3.74 2.02 -0.83
C ALA A 65 2.86 2.71 0.24
N GLU A 66 3.44 3.55 1.10
CA GLU A 66 2.69 4.35 2.07
C GLU A 66 1.68 5.26 1.39
N ALA A 67 2.10 6.02 0.37
CA ALA A 67 1.20 6.91 -0.38
C ALA A 67 0.04 6.16 -1.06
N MET A 68 0.32 5.00 -1.64
CA MET A 68 -0.71 4.16 -2.26
C MET A 68 -1.69 3.63 -1.21
N VAL A 69 -1.20 3.16 -0.05
CA VAL A 69 -2.04 2.66 1.04
C VAL A 69 -2.89 3.78 1.63
N SER A 70 -2.35 4.98 1.82
CA SER A 70 -3.10 6.14 2.32
C SER A 70 -4.31 6.46 1.45
N THR A 71 -4.16 6.40 0.12
CA THR A 71 -5.26 6.64 -0.82
C THR A 71 -6.37 5.60 -0.68
N VAL A 72 -6.01 4.31 -0.54
CA VAL A 72 -6.98 3.22 -0.35
C VAL A 72 -7.71 3.36 0.98
N ILE A 73 -7.00 3.71 2.06
CA ILE A 73 -7.61 3.93 3.38
C ILE A 73 -8.56 5.15 3.33
N ALA A 74 -8.16 6.24 2.69
CA ALA A 74 -9.01 7.42 2.52
C ALA A 74 -10.31 7.07 1.78
N ASN A 75 -10.21 6.31 0.68
CA ASN A 75 -11.40 5.85 -0.05
C ASN A 75 -12.30 4.97 0.82
N ALA A 76 -11.75 4.05 1.61
CA ALA A 76 -12.55 3.22 2.52
C ALA A 76 -13.26 4.04 3.62
N ILE A 77 -12.62 5.12 4.11
CA ILE A 77 -13.24 6.06 5.05
C ILE A 77 -14.39 6.79 4.37
N LEU A 78 -14.19 7.32 3.16
CA LEU A 78 -15.21 8.04 2.40
C LEU A 78 -16.38 7.12 2.01
N GLU A 79 -16.11 5.88 1.63
CA GLU A 79 -17.15 4.89 1.31
C GLU A 79 -18.00 4.55 2.55
N LYS A 80 -17.36 4.38 3.71
CA LYS A 80 -18.05 4.03 4.96
C LYS A 80 -18.84 5.20 5.55
N PHE A 81 -18.27 6.40 5.55
CA PHE A 81 -18.82 7.55 6.28
C PHE A 81 -19.49 8.58 5.37
N GLY A 82 -19.10 8.68 4.10
CA GLY A 82 -19.53 9.74 3.19
C GLY A 82 -19.20 11.15 3.70
N GLY A 83 -19.80 12.16 3.08
CA GLY A 83 -19.68 13.56 3.46
C GLY A 83 -18.87 14.38 2.46
N ASP A 84 -19.24 15.65 2.33
CA ASP A 84 -18.67 16.56 1.32
C ASP A 84 -17.64 17.54 1.92
N HIS A 85 -17.61 17.66 3.25
CA HIS A 85 -16.68 18.52 3.97
C HIS A 85 -15.95 17.76 5.09
N LEU A 86 -14.69 18.10 5.33
CA LEU A 86 -13.83 17.39 6.30
C LEU A 86 -14.42 17.36 7.71
N ALA A 87 -15.01 18.47 8.17
CA ALA A 87 -15.64 18.53 9.49
C ALA A 87 -16.81 17.52 9.62
N GLU A 88 -17.58 17.30 8.55
CA GLU A 88 -18.66 16.30 8.54
C GLU A 88 -18.12 14.90 8.75
N ILE A 89 -17.07 14.58 8.00
CA ILE A 89 -16.43 13.26 8.01
C ILE A 89 -15.86 13.01 9.41
N GLN A 90 -15.20 14.01 10.00
CA GLN A 90 -14.66 13.95 11.36
C GLN A 90 -15.75 13.69 12.40
N ASP A 91 -16.88 14.41 12.35
CA ASP A 91 -18.00 14.20 13.26
C ASP A 91 -18.65 12.82 13.10
N ARG A 92 -18.80 12.33 11.86
CA ARG A 92 -19.33 10.99 11.56
C ARG A 92 -18.40 9.90 12.08
N VAL A 93 -17.09 10.04 11.88
CA VAL A 93 -16.06 9.13 12.39
C VAL A 93 -16.09 9.11 13.93
N ALA A 94 -16.11 10.27 14.58
CA ALA A 94 -16.12 10.39 16.04
C ALA A 94 -17.36 9.70 16.66
N ARG A 95 -18.55 9.95 16.10
CA ARG A 95 -19.79 9.28 16.53
C ARG A 95 -19.74 7.77 16.35
N HIS A 96 -19.14 7.28 15.25
CA HIS A 96 -18.98 5.84 15.04
C HIS A 96 -18.01 5.22 16.05
N GLN A 97 -16.92 5.91 16.38
CA GLN A 97 -15.96 5.47 17.40
C GLN A 97 -16.61 5.41 18.79
N GLU A 98 -17.42 6.40 19.15
CA GLU A 98 -18.19 6.43 20.40
C GLU A 98 -19.21 5.30 20.46
N SER A 99 -20.03 5.13 19.42
CA SER A 99 -21.01 4.04 19.33
C SER A 99 -20.35 2.66 19.46
N THR A 100 -19.23 2.46 18.76
CA THR A 100 -18.46 1.20 18.85
C THR A 100 -17.91 0.99 20.25
N ARG A 101 -17.36 2.03 20.89
CA ARG A 101 -16.86 1.94 22.26
C ARG A 101 -17.97 1.56 23.24
N ASN A 102 -19.13 2.19 23.14
CA ASN A 102 -20.27 1.94 24.03
C ASN A 102 -20.86 0.54 23.83
N ALA A 103 -20.89 0.04 22.59
CA ALA A 103 -21.40 -1.29 22.28
C ALA A 103 -20.50 -2.42 22.83
N PHE A 104 -19.21 -2.16 23.02
CA PHE A 104 -18.21 -3.15 23.45
C PHE A 104 -17.53 -2.81 24.78
N SER A 105 -17.98 -1.77 25.49
CA SER A 105 -17.58 -1.47 26.86
C SER A 105 -18.39 -2.33 27.82
N VAL A 106 -17.92 -3.55 28.03
CA VAL A 106 -18.27 -4.42 29.17
C VAL A 106 -17.03 -4.61 30.01
#